data_AF-A0A1H2WM91-F1
#
_entry.id   AF-A0A1H2WM91-F1
#
_cell.length_a   1.000
_cell.length_b   1.000
_cell.length_c   1.000
_cell.angle_alpha   90.00
_cell.angle_beta   90.00
_cell.angle_gamma   90.00
#
_symmetry.space_group_name_H-M   'P 1'
#
loop_
_entity.id
_entity.type
_entity.pdbx_description
1 polymer ?
#
loop_
_entity_poly.entity_id
_entity_poly.type
_entity_poly.pdbx_seq_one_letter_code
_entity_poly.pdbx_strand_id
1 'polypeptide(L)'
;MKLITQHLTNRFDQIGNQSEIENPLIIAKFFNPGGAGTWYATEYNPETKICYGYVTGLAYDEWGTFSIDELETVQLPFGLSIERDIHFDEIHFKELMQKKRLNELPKKDLQQDKNQGLERS
;
A
#
# COMPACT_ATOMS: atom_id res chain seq x y z
N MET A 1 -6.74 6.75 -14.66
CA MET A 1 -5.38 7.28 -14.39
C MET A 1 -4.37 6.24 -14.86
N LYS A 2 -3.16 6.63 -15.31
CA LYS A 2 -2.08 5.64 -15.53
C LYS A 2 -1.45 5.28 -14.18
N LEU A 3 -1.57 4.03 -13.76
CA LEU A 3 -1.10 3.57 -12.44
C LEU A 3 0.42 3.54 -12.38
N ILE A 4 1.10 3.00 -13.40
CA ILE A 4 2.57 2.97 -13.49
C ILE A 4 3.08 4.10 -14.39
N THR A 5 3.83 5.03 -13.80
CA THR A 5 4.50 6.11 -14.53
C THR A 5 5.90 5.69 -15.00
N GLN A 6 6.50 6.44 -15.93
CA GLN A 6 7.89 6.19 -16.32
C GLN A 6 8.86 6.28 -15.15
N HIS A 7 8.60 7.17 -14.18
CA HIS A 7 9.39 7.28 -12.97
C HIS A 7 9.34 5.97 -12.15
N LEU A 8 8.15 5.40 -11.97
CA LEU A 8 8.00 4.12 -11.29
C LEU A 8 8.63 2.97 -12.07
N THR A 9 8.47 2.92 -13.39
CA THR A 9 9.14 1.91 -14.23
C THR A 9 10.65 1.94 -14.01
N ASN A 10 11.27 3.12 -14.05
CA ASN A 10 12.70 3.28 -13.81
C ASN A 10 13.08 2.90 -12.37
N ARG A 11 12.22 3.19 -11.40
CA ARG A 11 12.47 2.86 -10.00
C ARG A 11 12.42 1.35 -9.75
N PHE A 12 11.44 0.64 -10.31
CA PHE A 12 11.38 -0.82 -10.28
C PHE A 12 12.60 -1.46 -10.94
N ASP A 13 13.02 -0.94 -12.10
CA ASP A 13 14.23 -1.43 -12.80
C ASP A 13 15.51 -1.24 -11.96
N GLN A 14 15.63 -0.09 -11.29
CA GLN A 14 16.77 0.18 -10.41
C GLN A 14 16.86 -0.76 -9.21
N ILE A 15 15.71 -1.15 -8.62
CA ILE A 15 15.66 -2.04 -7.47
C ILE A 15 15.81 -3.51 -7.90
N GLY A 16 15.22 -3.88 -9.02
CA GLY A 16 15.27 -5.24 -9.57
C GLY A 16 14.39 -6.25 -8.82
N ASN A 17 14.70 -7.53 -9.00
CA ASN A 17 13.96 -8.63 -8.41
C ASN A 17 14.19 -8.72 -6.88
N GLN A 18 13.11 -8.92 -6.14
CA GLN A 18 13.10 -9.01 -4.69
C GLN A 18 12.36 -10.26 -4.18
N SER A 19 12.01 -11.21 -5.05
CA SER A 19 11.14 -12.35 -4.71
C SER A 19 11.75 -13.29 -3.66
N GLU A 20 13.09 -13.29 -3.52
CA GLU A 20 13.81 -14.06 -2.50
C GLU A 20 14.22 -13.22 -1.27
N ILE A 21 13.85 -11.94 -1.22
CA ILE A 21 14.20 -11.05 -0.11
C ILE A 21 13.15 -11.19 0.99
N GLU A 22 13.57 -11.56 2.19
CA GLU A 22 12.67 -11.77 3.35
C GLU A 22 11.92 -10.49 3.78
N ASN A 23 12.52 -9.32 3.55
CA ASN A 23 11.97 -8.03 3.92
C ASN A 23 12.06 -7.04 2.73
N PRO A 24 11.29 -7.27 1.66
CA PRO A 24 11.45 -6.52 0.44
C PRO A 24 11.02 -5.06 0.62
N LEU A 25 11.54 -4.19 -0.23
CA LEU A 25 11.14 -2.79 -0.32
C LEU A 25 9.86 -2.69 -1.14
N ILE A 26 8.82 -2.11 -0.55
CA ILE A 26 7.58 -1.78 -1.25
C ILE A 26 7.78 -0.44 -1.95
N ILE A 27 7.58 -0.42 -3.27
CA ILE A 27 7.87 0.73 -4.13
C ILE A 27 6.60 1.51 -4.47
N ALA A 28 5.48 0.82 -4.65
CA ALA A 28 4.21 1.46 -4.99
C ALA A 28 3.04 0.82 -4.23
N LYS A 29 2.01 1.63 -4.00
CA LYS A 29 0.75 1.22 -3.41
C LYS A 29 -0.41 1.61 -4.33
N PHE A 30 -1.26 0.65 -4.61
CA PHE A 30 -2.53 0.83 -5.30
C PHE A 30 -3.68 0.48 -4.36
N PHE A 31 -4.82 1.14 -4.50
CA PHE A 31 -5.95 0.91 -3.62
C PHE A 31 -7.28 1.11 -4.34
N ASN A 32 -8.30 0.42 -3.84
CA ASN A 32 -9.68 0.58 -4.24
C ASN A 32 -10.31 1.70 -3.41
N PRO A 33 -10.59 2.90 -3.95
CA PRO A 33 -11.18 3.99 -3.18
C PRO A 33 -12.63 3.70 -2.73
N GLY A 34 -13.30 2.74 -3.36
CA GLY A 34 -14.65 2.28 -2.99
C GLY A 34 -14.67 1.01 -2.14
N GLY A 35 -13.53 0.51 -1.66
CA GLY A 35 -13.44 -0.78 -0.95
C GLY A 35 -12.18 -0.92 -0.10
N ALA A 36 -11.92 -2.14 0.40
CA ALA A 36 -10.77 -2.42 1.26
C ALA A 36 -9.52 -2.89 0.50
N GLY A 37 -9.67 -3.28 -0.77
CA GLY A 37 -8.59 -3.86 -1.58
C GLY A 37 -7.40 -2.92 -1.71
N THR A 38 -6.21 -3.42 -1.36
CA THR A 38 -4.93 -2.71 -1.46
C THR A 38 -3.86 -3.65 -2.03
N TRP A 39 -3.05 -3.13 -2.94
CA TRP A 39 -1.95 -3.83 -3.60
C TRP A 39 -0.65 -3.08 -3.36
N TYR A 40 0.36 -3.76 -2.82
CA TYR A 40 1.69 -3.22 -2.54
C TYR A 40 2.70 -3.89 -3.47
N ALA A 41 3.24 -3.15 -4.44
CA ALA A 41 4.19 -3.69 -5.43
C ALA A 41 5.64 -3.61 -4.95
N THR A 42 6.36 -4.71 -5.08
CA THR A 42 7.82 -4.80 -4.89
C THR A 42 8.57 -4.88 -6.21
N GLU A 43 7.92 -5.40 -7.25
CA GLU A 43 8.48 -5.60 -8.58
C GLU A 43 7.46 -5.25 -9.66
N TYR A 44 7.95 -4.94 -10.85
CA TYR A 44 7.13 -4.68 -12.04
C TYR A 44 7.86 -5.10 -13.30
N ASN A 45 7.22 -5.92 -14.13
CA ASN A 45 7.69 -6.24 -15.47
C ASN A 45 7.00 -5.31 -16.49
N PRO A 46 7.73 -4.42 -17.19
CA PRO A 46 7.12 -3.48 -18.14
C PRO A 46 6.62 -4.13 -19.44
N GLU A 47 7.13 -5.31 -19.81
CA GLU A 47 6.69 -6.03 -21.02
C GLU A 47 5.34 -6.70 -20.81
N THR A 48 5.16 -7.37 -19.66
CA THR A 48 3.91 -8.08 -19.33
C THR A 48 2.93 -7.23 -18.51
N LYS A 49 3.40 -6.10 -17.98
CA LYS A 49 2.69 -5.22 -17.05
C LYS A 49 2.20 -5.90 -15.77
N ILE A 50 2.91 -6.93 -15.33
CA ILE A 50 2.62 -7.67 -14.12
C ILE A 50 3.50 -7.14 -12.99
N CYS A 51 2.88 -6.88 -11.83
CA CYS A 51 3.59 -6.66 -10.58
C CYS A 51 3.68 -7.97 -9.79
N TYR A 52 4.73 -8.09 -8.98
CA TYR A 52 4.75 -8.99 -7.83
C TYR A 52 4.66 -8.14 -6.56
N GLY A 53 3.94 -8.63 -5.55
CA GLY A 53 3.72 -7.86 -4.35
C GLY A 53 2.75 -8.49 -3.36
N TYR A 54 2.42 -7.71 -2.33
CA TYR A 54 1.52 -8.10 -1.25
C TYR A 54 0.13 -7.49 -1.44
N VAL A 55 -0.91 -8.31 -1.37
CA VAL A 55 -2.32 -7.94 -1.56
C VAL A 55 -3.07 -8.16 -0.26
N THR A 56 -3.93 -7.21 0.10
CA THR A 56 -4.67 -7.22 1.37
C THR A 56 -6.03 -6.53 1.23
N GLY A 57 -6.95 -6.81 2.15
CA GLY A 57 -8.30 -6.23 2.12
C GLY A 57 -9.21 -6.81 1.04
N LEU A 58 -8.83 -7.97 0.48
CA LEU A 58 -9.69 -8.85 -0.31
C LEU A 58 -10.15 -10.03 0.58
N ALA A 59 -10.31 -11.22 0.00
CA ALA A 59 -10.73 -12.41 0.76
C ALA A 59 -9.67 -12.88 1.77
N TYR A 60 -8.39 -12.73 1.44
CA TYR A 60 -7.25 -13.08 2.28
C TYR A 60 -6.04 -12.22 1.92
N ASP A 61 -5.10 -12.13 2.83
CA ASP A 61 -3.83 -11.44 2.63
C ASP A 61 -2.83 -12.40 1.99
N GLU A 62 -2.21 -12.02 0.88
CA GLU A 62 -1.31 -12.90 0.13
C GLU A 62 -0.15 -12.17 -0.55
N TRP A 63 0.93 -12.91 -0.80
CA TRP A 63 1.97 -12.54 -1.75
C TRP A 63 1.66 -13.18 -3.09
N GLY A 64 1.71 -12.40 -4.15
CA GLY A 64 1.37 -12.89 -5.47
C GLY A 64 1.61 -11.89 -6.58
N THR A 65 1.17 -12.27 -7.78
CA THR A 65 1.23 -11.40 -8.95
C THR A 65 -0.12 -10.75 -9.22
N PHE A 66 -0.09 -9.55 -9.78
CA PHE A 66 -1.30 -8.85 -10.23
C PHE A 66 -1.02 -8.02 -11.47
N SER A 67 -2.00 -7.93 -12.37
CA SER A 67 -1.89 -7.19 -13.62
C SER A 67 -2.27 -5.73 -13.44
N ILE A 68 -1.40 -4.82 -13.88
CA ILE A 68 -1.72 -3.38 -13.91
C ILE A 68 -2.82 -3.09 -14.93
N ASP A 69 -2.84 -3.79 -16.06
CA ASP A 69 -3.92 -3.63 -17.05
C ASP A 69 -5.26 -4.05 -16.45
N GLU A 70 -5.32 -5.14 -15.68
CA GLU A 70 -6.55 -5.52 -14.97
C GLU A 70 -6.98 -4.45 -13.98
N LEU A 71 -6.07 -3.96 -13.12
CA LEU A 71 -6.38 -2.90 -12.15
C LEU A 71 -6.86 -1.61 -12.82
N GLU A 72 -6.27 -1.21 -13.96
CA GLU A 72 -6.68 -0.04 -14.73
C GLU A 72 -8.08 -0.19 -15.38
N THR A 73 -8.55 -1.43 -15.60
CA THR A 73 -9.87 -1.70 -16.19
C THR A 73 -10.99 -1.87 -15.18
N VAL A 74 -10.67 -1.99 -13.89
CA VAL A 74 -11.67 -2.11 -12.83
C VAL A 74 -12.52 -0.84 -12.78
N GLN A 75 -13.83 -1.02 -12.96
CA GLN A 75 -14.84 0.03 -12.80
C GLN A 75 -15.54 -0.12 -11.46
N LEU A 76 -15.46 0.93 -10.64
CA LEU A 76 -16.08 1.00 -9.32
C LEU A 76 -17.34 1.88 -9.36
N PRO A 77 -18.20 1.81 -8.33
CA PRO A 77 -19.32 2.73 -8.19
C PRO A 77 -18.89 4.20 -8.30
N PHE A 78 -19.82 5.04 -8.76
CA PHE A 78 -19.62 6.49 -8.93
C PHE A 78 -18.54 6.88 -9.96
N GLY A 79 -18.20 5.97 -10.88
CA GLY A 79 -17.19 6.22 -11.92
C GLY A 79 -15.76 6.24 -11.40
N LEU A 80 -15.53 5.69 -10.20
CA LEU A 80 -14.20 5.53 -9.63
C LEU A 80 -13.46 4.36 -10.30
N SER A 81 -12.14 4.38 -10.20
CA SER A 81 -11.25 3.29 -10.61
C SER A 81 -10.29 2.97 -9.49
N ILE A 82 -9.48 1.91 -9.64
CA ILE A 82 -8.31 1.74 -8.78
C ILE A 82 -7.39 2.97 -8.91
N GLU A 83 -6.81 3.37 -7.78
CA GLU A 83 -5.92 4.52 -7.70
C GLU A 83 -4.53 4.08 -7.21
N ARG A 84 -3.53 4.89 -7.57
CA ARG A 84 -2.17 4.81 -7.01
C ARG A 84 -2.03 5.91 -5.96
N ASP A 85 -1.49 5.55 -4.81
CA ASP A 85 -1.16 6.49 -3.76
C ASP A 85 0.11 7.29 -4.15
N ILE A 86 -0.07 8.56 -4.52
CA ILE A 86 1.04 9.42 -4.98
C ILE A 86 1.90 9.95 -3.83
N HIS A 87 1.44 9.81 -2.58
CA HIS A 87 2.15 10.21 -1.38
C HIS A 87 2.73 9.01 -0.61
N PHE A 88 2.69 7.83 -1.23
CA PHE A 88 3.27 6.63 -0.65
C PHE A 88 4.79 6.71 -0.69
N ASP A 89 5.40 6.78 0.49
CA ASP A 89 6.84 6.62 0.66
C ASP A 89 7.22 5.15 0.64
N GLU A 90 8.32 4.83 -0.05
CA GLU A 90 8.85 3.48 -0.08
C GLU A 90 9.19 3.00 1.34
N ILE A 91 8.85 1.76 1.62
CA ILE A 91 8.95 1.20 2.97
C ILE A 91 9.22 -0.28 2.90
N HIS A 92 10.03 -0.78 3.84
CA HIS A 92 10.24 -2.22 3.95
C HIS A 92 8.99 -2.92 4.49
N PHE A 93 8.69 -4.10 3.98
CA PHE A 93 7.49 -4.85 4.32
C PHE A 93 7.27 -5.01 5.84
N LYS A 94 8.31 -5.35 6.61
CA LYS A 94 8.21 -5.49 8.08
C LYS A 94 7.76 -4.18 8.75
N GLU A 95 8.24 -3.03 8.28
CA GLU A 95 7.84 -1.73 8.82
C GLU A 95 6.41 -1.34 8.39
N LEU A 96 6.02 -1.67 7.15
CA LEU A 96 4.63 -1.52 6.70
C LEU A 96 3.66 -2.28 7.63
N MET A 97 3.98 -3.54 7.93
CA MET A 97 3.15 -4.37 8.80
C MET A 97 3.11 -3.84 10.23
N GLN A 98 4.22 -3.28 10.73
CA GLN A 98 4.23 -2.61 12.03
C GLN A 98 3.33 -1.37 12.04
N LYS A 99 3.40 -0.52 11.02
CA LYS A 99 2.53 0.66 10.89
C LYS A 99 1.05 0.30 10.79
N LYS A 100 0.69 -0.71 9.98
CA LYS A 100 -0.69 -1.22 9.90
C LYS A 100 -1.20 -1.66 11.27
N ARG A 101 -0.43 -2.49 11.98
CA ARG A 101 -0.78 -2.95 13.33
C ARG A 101 -0.99 -1.78 14.31
N LEU A 102 -0.11 -0.78 14.30
CA LEU A 102 -0.24 0.38 15.18
C LEU A 102 -1.50 1.21 14.90
N ASN A 103 -1.90 1.33 13.63
CA ASN A 103 -3.12 2.04 13.23
C ASN A 103 -4.41 1.29 13.61
N GLU A 104 -4.34 -0.03 13.74
CA GLU A 104 -5.47 -0.91 14.10
C GLU A 104 -5.62 -1.10 15.62
N LEU A 105 -4.61 -0.72 16.42
CA LEU A 105 -4.73 -0.76 17.87
C LEU A 105 -5.85 0.19 18.35
N PRO A 106 -6.65 -0.22 19.36
CA PRO A 106 -7.62 0.68 19.97
C PRO A 106 -6.88 1.93 20.45
N LYS A 107 -7.28 3.10 19.95
CA LYS A 107 -6.83 4.39 20.48
C LYS A 107 -7.41 4.53 21.90
N LYS A 108 -6.81 3.85 22.89
CA LYS A 108 -7.15 4.05 24.30
C LYS A 108 -6.84 5.51 24.65
N ASP A 109 -7.89 6.30 24.81
CA ASP A 109 -7.99 7.57 25.52
C ASP A 109 -6.68 8.34 25.75
N LEU A 110 -6.11 8.90 24.68
CA LEU A 110 -5.07 9.94 24.76
C LEU A 110 -5.60 11.28 25.31
N GLN A 111 -6.72 11.26 26.04
CA GLN A 111 -7.47 12.45 26.44
C GLN A 111 -7.74 12.57 27.94
N GLN A 112 -7.20 11.69 28.80
CA GLN A 112 -7.37 11.83 30.26
C GLN A 112 -6.24 12.51 31.02
N ASP A 113 -5.03 12.68 30.47
CA ASP A 113 -3.92 13.26 31.24
C ASP A 113 -3.72 14.79 31.11
N LYS A 114 -4.56 15.49 30.33
CA LYS A 114 -4.45 16.97 30.23
C LYS A 114 -5.28 17.77 31.24
N ASN A 115 -6.12 17.11 32.05
CA ASN A 115 -7.07 17.82 32.94
C ASN A 115 -6.81 17.69 34.44
N GLN A 116 -5.69 17.13 34.92
CA GLN A 116 -5.38 17.10 36.36
C GLN A 116 -4.35 18.15 36.84
N GLY A 117 -4.03 19.14 36.01
CA GLY A 117 -3.07 20.20 36.34
C GLY A 117 -3.64 21.52 36.86
N LEU A 118 -4.96 21.69 36.94
CA LEU A 118 -5.57 23.02 37.16
C LEU A 118 -6.60 23.08 38.30
N GLU A 119 -6.37 22.40 39.42
CA GLU A 119 -7.12 22.65 40.66
C GLU A 119 -6.17 22.56 41.88
N ARG A 120 -5.24 23.51 41.97
CA ARG A 120 -4.60 23.90 43.23
C ARG A 120 -4.38 25.41 43.23
N SER A 121 -5.41 26.15 43.63
CA SER A 121 -5.35 27.55 44.05
C SER A 121 -6.45 27.79 45.07
#